data_AF-A0A414B858-F1
#
_entry.id   AF-A0A414B858-F1
#
_cell.length_a   1.000
_cell.length_b   1.000
_cell.length_c   1.000
_cell.angle_alpha   90.00
_cell.angle_beta   90.00
_cell.angle_gamma   90.00
#
_symmetry.space_group_name_H-M   'P 1'
#
loop_
_entity.id
_entity.type
_entity.pdbx_description
1 polymer ?
#
loop_
_entity_poly.entity_id
_entity_poly.type
_entity_poly.pdbx_seq_one_letter_code
_entity_poly.pdbx_strand_id
1 'polypeptide(L)' 'MNIKEAAEIAMKESKCICMKDVPGVKIRPEKMDMCTLMLRNGSSPKAGWQPTGNQLISEDWDVTE' A
#
# COMPACT_ATOMS: atom_id res chain seq x y z
N MET A 1 -5.60 -7.00 7.48
CA MET A 1 -6.81 -6.18 7.29
C MET A 1 -7.13 -6.10 5.81
N ASN A 2 -8.37 -5.76 5.42
CA ASN A 2 -8.66 -5.52 4.00
C ASN A 2 -8.01 -4.19 3.53
N ILE A 3 -7.92 -4.00 2.21
CA ILE A 3 -7.25 -2.81 1.64
C ILE A 3 -7.89 -1.49 2.08
N LYS A 4 -9.22 -1.46 2.28
CA LYS A 4 -9.94 -0.24 2.69
C LYS A 4 -9.56 0.16 4.11
N GLU A 5 -9.64 -0.78 5.05
CA GLU A 5 -9.26 -0.56 6.46
C GLU A 5 -7.80 -0.11 6.57
N ALA A 6 -6.89 -0.77 5.86
CA ALA A 6 -5.48 -0.41 5.84
C ALA A 6 -5.27 1.02 5.33
N ALA A 7 -5.93 1.38 4.22
CA ALA A 7 -5.82 2.70 3.62
C ALA A 7 -6.37 3.80 4.55
N GLU A 8 -7.50 3.56 5.22
CA GLU A 8 -8.09 4.50 6.18
C GLU A 8 -7.14 4.79 7.35
N ILE A 9 -6.54 3.75 7.94
CA ILE A 9 -5.55 3.89 9.01
C ILE A 9 -4.30 4.61 8.50
N ALA A 10 -3.77 4.21 7.35
CA ALA A 10 -2.56 4.82 6.77
C ALA A 10 -2.76 6.31 6.43
N MET A 11 -3.92 6.70 5.91
CA MET A 11 -4.27 8.11 5.67
C MET A 11 -4.30 8.90 6.98
N LYS A 12 -4.94 8.36 8.02
CA LYS A 12 -5.05 9.01 9.33
C LYS A 12 -3.69 9.18 10.01
N GLU A 13 -2.81 8.19 9.85
CA GLU A 13 -1.51 8.13 10.53
C GLU A 13 -0.35 8.66 9.66
N SER A 14 -0.61 9.11 8.43
CA SER A 14 0.42 9.52 7.47
C SER A 14 1.45 8.42 7.15
N LYS A 15 0.99 7.16 7.11
CA LYS A 15 1.77 5.93 6.90
C LYS A 15 1.55 5.33 5.51
N CYS A 16 2.14 4.17 5.26
CA CYS A 16 1.96 3.37 4.05
C CYS A 16 1.16 2.09 4.34
N ILE A 17 0.70 1.43 3.28
CA ILE A 17 0.16 0.07 3.32
C ILE A 17 1.01 -0.88 2.48
N CYS A 18 1.08 -2.15 2.86
CA CYS A 18 1.70 -3.19 2.06
C CYS A 18 1.00 -4.52 2.26
N MET A 19 1.20 -5.45 1.33
CA MET A 19 0.85 -6.85 1.56
C MET A 19 2.06 -7.61 2.08
N LYS A 20 1.85 -8.57 2.98
CA LYS A 20 2.91 -9.44 3.49
C LYS A 20 3.58 -10.24 2.37
N ASP A 21 2.77 -10.79 1.46
CA ASP A 21 3.22 -11.73 0.43
C ASP A 21 3.64 -11.07 -0.90
N VAL A 22 3.57 -9.74 -0.98
CA VAL A 22 4.07 -8.99 -2.14
C VAL A 22 5.40 -8.35 -1.75
N PRO A 23 6.54 -9.01 -2.04
CA PRO A 23 7.83 -8.49 -1.64
C PRO A 23 8.15 -7.19 -2.36
N GLY A 24 8.51 -6.19 -1.55
CA GLY A 24 9.25 -5.03 -2.01
C GLY A 24 8.43 -3.81 -2.39
N VAL A 25 7.10 -3.78 -2.28
CA VAL A 25 6.30 -2.55 -2.52
C VAL A 25 5.49 -2.12 -1.30
N LYS A 26 5.28 -0.82 -1.17
CA LYS A 26 4.30 -0.21 -0.28
C LYS A 26 3.59 0.94 -1.01
N ILE A 27 2.35 1.20 -0.64
CA ILE A 27 1.52 2.27 -1.20
C ILE A 27 1.36 3.32 -0.10
N ARG A 28 1.65 4.58 -0.40
CA ARG A 28 1.35 5.70 0.48
C ARG A 28 0.08 6.39 -0.03
N PRO A 29 -1.05 6.29 0.66
CA PRO A 29 -2.21 7.10 0.36
C PRO A 29 -1.90 8.57 0.69
N GLU A 30 -2.03 9.46 -0.28
CA GLU A 30 -1.88 10.91 -0.10
C GLU A 30 -3.27 11.57 -0.01
N LYS A 31 -3.33 12.87 0.31
CA LYS A 31 -4.61 13.55 0.47
C LYS A 31 -5.44 13.53 -0.83
N MET A 32 -6.70 13.13 -0.67
CA MET A 32 -7.83 13.13 -1.61
C MET A 32 -7.67 12.25 -2.87
N ASP A 33 -6.67 12.47 -3.72
CA ASP A 33 -6.73 11.93 -5.10
C ASP A 33 -5.47 11.20 -5.57
N MET A 34 -4.46 11.01 -4.71
CA MET A 34 -3.21 10.39 -5.12
C MET A 34 -2.74 9.29 -4.17
N CYS A 35 -2.08 8.30 -4.75
CA CYS A 35 -1.34 7.29 -4.03
C CYS A 35 0.07 7.20 -4.64
N THR A 36 1.09 7.25 -3.80
CA THR A 36 2.47 7.02 -4.23
C THR A 36 2.83 5.57 -3.99
N LEU A 37 3.08 4.82 -5.06
CA LEU A 37 3.69 3.51 -4.99
C LEU A 37 5.20 3.68 -4.78
N MET A 38 5.81 2.93 -3.86
CA MET A 38 7.25 2.97 -3.61
C MET A 38 7.78 1.60 -3.21
N LEU A 39 9.09 1.41 -3.28
CA LEU A 39 9.71 0.21 -2.72
C LEU A 39 9.63 0.25 -1.18
N ARG A 40 9.68 -0.91 -0.50
CA ARG A 40 9.62 -0.96 0.98
C ARG A 40 10.72 -0.12 1.65
N ASN A 41 11.89 0.00 1.01
CA ASN A 41 13.00 0.84 1.47
C ASN A 41 12.79 2.36 1.24
N GLY A 42 11.62 2.79 0.72
CA GLY A 42 11.29 4.19 0.45
C GLY A 42 11.89 4.76 -0.82
N SER A 43 12.62 3.97 -1.61
CA SER A 43 13.13 4.42 -2.91
C SER A 43 12.01 4.58 -3.95
N SER A 44 12.28 5.47 -4.92
CA SER A 44 11.41 5.99 -5.99
C SER A 44 10.40 5.00 -6.58
N PRO A 45 9.29 5.51 -7.16
CA PRO A 45 8.15 4.66 -7.50
C PRO A 45 8.53 3.48 -8.38
N LYS A 46 8.09 2.29 -7.98
CA LYS A 46 8.21 1.10 -8.79
C LYS A 46 7.26 1.23 -9.98
N ALA A 47 7.75 1.71 -11.12
CA ALA A 47 6.99 1.64 -12.35
C ALA A 47 6.61 0.17 -12.64
N GLY A 48 5.32 -0.08 -12.91
CA GLY A 48 4.85 -1.37 -13.40
C GLY A 48 4.37 -2.40 -12.36
N TRP A 49 4.20 -2.04 -11.08
CA TRP A 49 3.41 -2.92 -10.20
C TRP A 49 1.93 -2.82 -10.53
N GLN A 50 1.31 -3.96 -10.79
CA GLN A 50 -0.13 -4.11 -11.01
C GLN A 50 -0.61 -5.24 -10.08
N PRO A 51 -1.46 -4.95 -9.08
CA PRO A 51 -2.01 -6.01 -8.23
C PRO A 51 -2.94 -6.92 -9.04
N THR A 52 -2.89 -8.20 -8.75
CA THR A 52 -3.90 -9.15 -9.22
C THR A 52 -5.23 -8.92 -8.48
N GLY A 53 -6.35 -9.38 -9.06
CA GLY A 53 -7.66 -9.31 -8.39
C GLY A 53 -7.66 -9.95 -7.01
N ASN A 54 -7.00 -11.11 -6.85
CA ASN A 54 -6.87 -11.80 -5.56
C ASN A 54 -6.10 -10.97 -4.51
N GLN A 55 -5.10 -10.20 -4.94
CA GLN A 55 -4.36 -9.32 -4.03
C GLN A 55 -5.22 -8.14 -3.55
N LEU A 56 -6.08 -7.59 -4.42
CA LEU A 56 -6.97 -6.48 -4.05
C LEU A 56 -8.02 -6.88 -3.01
N ILE A 57 -8.54 -8.11 -3.08
CA ILE A 57 -9.59 -8.59 -2.17
C ILE A 57 -9.05 -9.34 -0.95
N SER A 58 -7.73 -9.51 -0.84
CA SER A 58 -7.11 -10.21 0.29
C SER A 58 -7.22 -9.39 1.58
N GLU A 59 -7.20 -10.09 2.71
CA GLU A 59 -7.18 -9.53 4.06
C GLU A 59 -5.76 -9.44 4.64
N ASP A 60 -4.73 -9.60 3.81
CA ASP A 60 -3.30 -9.61 4.19
C ASP A 60 -2.63 -8.24 4.02
N TRP A 61 -3.43 -7.18 3.91
CA TRP A 61 -2.92 -5.81 3.96
C TRP A 61 -2.55 -5.43 5.38
N ASP A 62 -1.49 -4.64 5.50
CA ASP A 62 -0.94 -4.17 6.76
C ASP A 62 -0.44 -2.73 6.62
N VAL A 63 -0.42 -2.01 7.74
CA VAL A 63 0.10 -0.64 7.81
C VAL A 63 1.58 -0.69 8.15
N THR A 64 2.38 0.10 7.44
CA THR A 64 3.83 0.17 7.61
C THR A 64 4.31 1.61 7.58
N GLU A 65 5.50 1.85 8.14
CA GLU A 65 6.25 3.10 7.92
C GLU A 65 6.48 3.35 6.42
#